data_AF-A0A2T3ZSY9-F1
#
_entry.id   AF-A0A2T3ZSY9-F1
#
_cell.length_a   1.000
_cell.length_b   1.000
_cell.length_c   1.000
_cell.angle_alpha   90.00
_cell.angle_beta   90.00
_cell.angle_gamma   90.00
#
_symmetry.space_group_name_H-M   'P 1'
#
loop_
_entity.id
_entity.type
_entity.pdbx_description
1 polymer ?
#
loop_
_entity_poly.entity_id
_entity_poly.type
_entity_poly.pdbx_seq_one_letter_code
_entity_poly.pdbx_strand_id
1 'polypeptide(L)'
;MKLIIVGASGFVATELISQALRRPDVTSLVALSRKPVTAPDGENAAKLKSVVISDYGEYPDDVKKELAGANACIWTVLGLVFRLTPFGTLPVQTVAAAMLDQAVTGFEKEHLGIEDLKRIGAKAIEESGKR
;
A
#
# COMPACT_ATOMS: atom_id res chain seq x y z
N MET A 1 -0.24 -6.48 12.72
CA MET A 1 0.72 -5.44 12.32
C MET A 1 -0.01 -4.15 11.99
N LYS A 2 0.65 -3.01 12.23
CA LYS A 2 0.22 -1.68 11.81
C LYS A 2 0.89 -1.30 10.49
N LEU A 3 0.11 -1.16 9.43
CA LEU A 3 0.58 -0.81 8.08
C LEU A 3 0.17 0.62 7.75
N ILE A 4 1.08 1.39 7.15
CA ILE A 4 0.78 2.70 6.56
C ILE A 4 0.76 2.56 5.04
N ILE A 5 -0.25 3.15 4.39
CA ILE A 5 -0.27 3.37 2.95
C ILE A 5 -0.32 4.88 2.70
N VAL A 6 0.75 5.44 2.12
CA VAL A 6 0.85 6.86 1.81
C VAL A 6 0.52 7.09 0.34
N GLY A 7 -0.31 8.08 0.02
CA GLY A 7 -0.91 8.19 -1.30
C GLY A 7 -2.15 7.32 -1.45
N ALA A 8 -2.84 7.07 -0.33
CA ALA A 8 -3.94 6.11 -0.18
C ALA A 8 -5.13 6.28 -1.15
N SER A 9 -5.33 7.46 -1.72
CA SER A 9 -6.40 7.73 -2.69
C SER A 9 -6.01 7.39 -4.15
N GLY A 10 -4.81 6.85 -4.38
CA GLY A 10 -4.30 6.49 -5.69
C GLY A 10 -4.79 5.13 -6.18
N PHE A 11 -4.73 4.90 -7.48
CA PHE A 11 -5.23 3.67 -8.12
C PHE A 11 -4.64 2.38 -7.54
N VAL A 12 -3.31 2.33 -7.38
CA VAL A 12 -2.61 1.17 -6.77
C VAL A 12 -2.95 1.05 -5.27
N ALA A 13 -3.12 2.19 -4.60
CA ALA A 13 -3.36 2.23 -3.17
C ALA A 13 -4.75 1.71 -2.77
N THR A 14 -5.78 1.94 -3.60
CA THR A 14 -7.11 1.37 -3.37
C THR A 14 -7.07 -0.16 -3.30
N GLU A 15 -6.32 -0.80 -4.20
CA GLU A 15 -6.15 -2.25 -4.20
C GLU A 15 -5.28 -2.72 -3.02
N LEU A 16 -4.22 -1.98 -2.67
CA LEU A 16 -3.43 -2.27 -1.47
C LEU A 16 -4.29 -2.24 -0.20
N ILE A 17 -5.20 -1.27 -0.07
CA ILE A 17 -6.14 -1.19 1.06
C ILE A 17 -7.05 -2.41 1.08
N SER A 18 -7.66 -2.74 -0.05
CA SER A 18 -8.53 -3.93 -0.17
C SER A 18 -7.82 -5.19 0.31
N GLN A 19 -6.62 -5.47 -0.24
CA GLN A 19 -5.83 -6.65 0.14
C GLN A 19 -5.37 -6.61 1.60
N ALA A 20 -4.96 -5.44 2.10
CA ALA A 20 -4.54 -5.29 3.49
C ALA A 20 -5.70 -5.51 4.48
N LEU A 21 -6.94 -5.16 4.14
CA LEU A 21 -8.09 -5.37 5.02
C LEU A 21 -8.48 -6.84 5.16
N ARG A 22 -8.37 -7.62 4.07
CA ARG A 22 -8.59 -9.08 4.06
C ARG A 22 -7.56 -9.86 4.87
N ARG A 23 -6.37 -9.29 5.03
CA ARG A 23 -5.26 -9.94 5.71
C ARG A 23 -5.48 -10.00 7.23
N PRO A 24 -5.40 -11.18 7.87
CA PRO A 24 -5.57 -11.32 9.31
C PRO A 24 -4.35 -10.79 10.10
N ASP A 25 -3.17 -10.84 9.50
CA ASP A 25 -1.93 -10.32 10.07
C ASP A 25 -1.89 -8.79 10.10
N VAL A 26 -2.63 -8.11 9.22
CA VAL A 26 -2.86 -6.65 9.28
C VAL A 26 -4.00 -6.36 10.25
N THR A 27 -3.63 -5.77 11.39
CA THR A 27 -4.53 -5.49 12.51
C THR A 27 -4.92 -4.01 12.57
N SER A 28 -4.11 -3.13 11.99
CA SER A 28 -4.37 -1.70 11.88
C SER A 28 -3.81 -1.18 10.57
N LEU A 29 -4.61 -0.43 9.83
CA LEU A 29 -4.24 0.16 8.55
C LEU A 29 -4.45 1.67 8.60
N VAL A 30 -3.38 2.43 8.38
CA VAL A 30 -3.44 3.90 8.29
C VAL A 30 -3.33 4.29 6.83
N ALA A 31 -4.42 4.80 6.26
CA ALA A 31 -4.47 5.36 4.92
C ALA A 31 -4.16 6.86 5.00
N LEU A 32 -2.96 7.26 4.59
CA LEU A 32 -2.53 8.65 4.55
C LEU A 32 -2.67 9.22 3.14
N SER A 33 -3.46 10.27 2.98
CA SER A 33 -3.66 10.93 1.69
C SER A 33 -4.08 12.38 1.80
N ARG A 34 -4.00 13.11 0.68
CA ARG A 34 -4.52 14.50 0.58
C ARG A 34 -6.03 14.61 0.47
N LYS A 35 -6.72 13.47 0.41
CA LYS A 35 -8.18 13.36 0.34
C LYS A 35 -8.62 12.27 1.32
N PRO A 36 -9.83 12.35 1.88
CA PRO A 36 -10.39 11.26 2.67
C PRO A 36 -10.46 9.97 1.86
N VAL A 37 -10.23 8.83 2.52
CA VAL A 37 -10.31 7.50 1.93
C VAL A 37 -11.26 6.63 2.74
N THR A 38 -12.11 5.89 2.04
CA THR A 38 -13.06 4.95 2.64
C THR A 38 -12.63 3.52 2.36
N ALA A 39 -13.05 2.59 3.22
CA ALA A 39 -12.86 1.17 2.94
C ALA A 39 -13.68 0.77 1.71
N PRO A 40 -13.17 -0.15 0.87
CA PRO A 40 -13.95 -0.78 -0.19
C PRO A 40 -15.18 -1.52 0.39
N ASP A 41 -16.24 -1.64 -0.40
CA ASP A 41 -17.46 -2.33 0.01
C ASP A 41 -17.18 -3.80 0.37
N GLY A 42 -17.72 -4.24 1.51
CA GLY A 42 -17.56 -5.61 2.01
C GLY A 42 -16.27 -5.86 2.80
N GLU A 43 -15.38 -4.87 2.93
CA GLU A 43 -14.16 -4.99 3.74
C GLU A 43 -14.34 -4.53 5.19
N ASN A 44 -13.48 -5.01 6.08
CA ASN A 44 -13.53 -4.65 7.50
C ASN A 44 -13.03 -3.21 7.75
N ALA A 45 -13.95 -2.25 7.63
CA ALA A 45 -13.69 -0.83 7.83
C ALA A 45 -13.14 -0.48 9.23
N ALA A 46 -13.35 -1.33 10.25
CA ALA A 46 -12.85 -1.07 11.61
C ALA A 46 -11.32 -1.10 11.71
N LYS A 47 -10.63 -1.80 10.80
CA LYS A 47 -9.16 -1.81 10.73
C LYS A 47 -8.59 -0.54 10.07
N LEU A 48 -9.39 0.18 9.29
CA LEU A 48 -8.96 1.31 8.48
C LEU A 48 -9.10 2.63 9.25
N LYS A 49 -7.99 3.37 9.32
CA LYS A 49 -7.96 4.77 9.76
C LYS A 49 -7.55 5.67 8.61
N SER A 50 -8.45 6.51 8.15
CA SER A 50 -8.15 7.55 7.14
C SER A 50 -7.55 8.77 7.83
N VAL A 51 -6.34 9.15 7.42
CA VAL A 51 -5.64 10.35 7.88
C VAL A 51 -5.45 11.27 6.69
N VAL A 52 -5.92 12.51 6.81
CA VAL A 52 -5.84 13.52 5.75
C VAL A 52 -4.68 14.47 6.04
N ILE A 53 -3.81 14.68 5.07
CA ILE A 53 -2.67 15.59 5.15
C ILE A 53 -2.71 16.58 3.99
N SER A 54 -2.40 17.85 4.22
CA SER A 54 -2.41 18.88 3.16
C SER A 54 -1.22 18.76 2.21
N ASP A 55 -0.02 18.58 2.77
CA ASP A 55 1.25 18.52 2.06
C ASP A 55 2.10 17.35 2.57
N TYR A 56 2.74 16.60 1.67
CA TYR A 56 3.65 15.51 2.06
C TYR A 56 5.05 16.00 2.45
N GLY A 57 5.35 17.29 2.31
CA GLY A 57 6.57 17.93 2.82
C GLY A 57 6.49 18.30 4.30
N GLU A 58 5.29 18.40 4.85
CA GLU A 58 5.05 18.84 6.24
C GLU A 58 4.13 17.87 6.97
N TYR A 59 4.62 17.28 8.07
CA TYR A 59 3.85 16.36 8.90
C TYR A 59 3.56 17.00 10.26
N PRO A 60 2.33 17.46 10.51
CA PRO A 60 1.93 17.97 11.81
C PRO A 60 1.95 16.87 12.88
N ASP A 61 2.00 17.26 14.16
CA ASP A 61 2.25 16.32 15.25
C ASP A 61 1.12 15.32 15.49
N ASP A 62 -0.13 15.68 15.17
CA ASP A 62 -1.26 14.76 15.15
C ASP A 62 -1.07 13.66 14.10
N VAL A 63 -0.66 14.00 12.88
CA VAL A 63 -0.34 13.02 11.83
C VAL A 63 0.81 12.12 12.29
N LYS A 64 1.90 12.68 12.83
CA LYS A 64 3.03 11.88 13.33
C LYS A 64 2.61 10.87 14.40
N LYS A 65 1.72 11.27 15.33
CA LYS A 65 1.17 10.36 16.35
C LYS A 65 0.41 9.21 15.72
N GLU A 66 -0.34 9.47 14.65
CA GLU A 66 -1.06 8.43 13.93
C GLU A 66 -0.14 7.47 13.17
N LEU A 67 1.00 7.95 12.68
CA LEU A 67 2.00 7.12 12.00
C LEU A 67 2.91 6.35 12.97
N ALA A 68 3.03 6.81 14.22
CA ALA A 68 3.92 6.22 15.21
C ALA A 68 3.62 4.72 15.47
N GLY A 69 4.67 3.93 15.65
CA GLY A 69 4.56 2.49 15.92
C GLY A 69 4.10 1.64 14.74
N ALA A 70 4.12 2.17 13.51
CA ALA A 70 3.88 1.36 12.33
C ALA A 70 5.01 0.36 12.07
N ASN A 71 4.65 -0.84 11.63
CA ASN A 71 5.60 -1.90 11.29
C ASN A 71 6.13 -1.76 9.86
N ALA A 72 5.30 -1.25 8.95
CA ALA A 72 5.64 -1.08 7.56
C ALA A 72 4.93 0.14 6.96
N CYS A 73 5.53 0.70 5.90
CA CYS A 73 4.98 1.81 5.14
C CYS A 73 5.13 1.51 3.65
N ILE A 74 4.03 1.59 2.92
CA ILE A 74 4.02 1.52 1.45
C ILE A 74 3.75 2.94 0.93
N TRP A 75 4.73 3.49 0.23
CA TRP A 75 4.65 4.86 -0.29
C TRP A 75 4.32 4.86 -1.78
N THR A 76 3.07 5.21 -2.13
CA THR A 76 2.58 5.24 -3.52
C THR A 76 2.36 6.66 -4.04
N VAL A 77 3.07 7.65 -3.50
CA VAL A 77 3.03 9.02 -4.02
C VAL A 77 4.01 9.11 -5.18
N LEU A 78 3.48 9.10 -6.39
CA LEU A 78 4.26 9.25 -7.61
C LEU A 78 4.30 10.72 -8.04
N GLY A 79 5.51 11.24 -8.27
CA GLY A 79 5.73 12.54 -8.91
C GLY A 79 5.47 12.48 -10.42
N LEU A 80 5.26 13.64 -11.05
CA LEU A 80 4.91 13.82 -12.47
C LEU A 80 5.91 13.12 -13.44
N VAL A 81 7.15 12.87 -12.99
CA VAL A 81 8.24 12.29 -13.78
C VAL A 81 7.91 10.88 -14.32
N PHE A 82 7.15 10.06 -13.60
CA PHE A 82 6.83 8.69 -14.03
C PHE A 82 5.76 8.61 -15.13
N ARG A 83 5.01 9.70 -15.40
CA ARG A 83 4.05 9.75 -16.52
C ARG A 83 4.73 9.73 -17.90
N LEU A 84 6.03 10.01 -17.97
CA LEU A 84 6.75 10.24 -19.22
C LEU A 84 7.64 9.08 -19.67
N THR A 85 7.76 8.02 -18.85
CA THR A 85 8.61 6.86 -19.16
C THR A 85 7.78 5.63 -19.52
N PRO A 86 7.98 5.02 -20.70
CA PRO A 86 7.30 3.79 -21.09
C PRO A 86 7.96 2.60 -20.39
N PHE A 87 7.61 2.38 -19.13
CA PHE A 87 7.81 1.08 -18.49
C PHE A 87 6.66 0.17 -18.92
N GLY A 88 6.95 -1.12 -19.16
CA GLY A 88 5.91 -2.11 -19.50
C GLY A 88 4.77 -2.12 -18.48
N THR A 89 3.57 -2.51 -18.92
CA THR A 89 2.37 -2.50 -18.07
C THR A 89 2.26 -3.78 -17.23
N LEU A 90 1.78 -3.64 -15.99
CA LEU A 90 1.44 -4.74 -15.10
C LEU A 90 0.01 -4.57 -14.56
N PRO A 91 -0.72 -5.67 -14.29
CA PRO A 91 -1.98 -5.60 -13.56
C PRO A 91 -1.77 -4.96 -12.18
N VAL A 92 -2.70 -4.09 -11.77
CA VAL A 92 -2.61 -3.38 -10.48
C VAL A 92 -2.59 -4.33 -9.30
N GLN A 93 -3.30 -5.45 -9.41
CA GLN A 93 -3.37 -6.50 -8.40
C GLN A 93 -1.99 -7.15 -8.21
N THR A 94 -1.24 -7.37 -9.30
CA THR A 94 0.11 -7.92 -9.25
C THR A 94 1.07 -6.96 -8.57
N VAL A 95 1.01 -5.67 -8.92
CA VAL A 95 1.85 -4.64 -8.28
C VAL A 95 1.51 -4.51 -6.79
N ALA A 96 0.23 -4.42 -6.46
CA ALA A 96 -0.24 -4.31 -5.07
C ALA A 96 0.19 -5.53 -4.24
N ALA A 97 -0.02 -6.74 -4.77
CA ALA A 97 0.39 -7.97 -4.09
C ALA A 97 1.91 -8.03 -3.86
N ALA A 98 2.71 -7.63 -4.85
CA ALA A 98 4.16 -7.59 -4.72
C ALA A 98 4.61 -6.57 -3.67
N MET A 99 4.05 -5.36 -3.68
CA MET A 99 4.37 -4.32 -2.70
C MET A 99 3.99 -4.74 -1.28
N LEU A 100 2.81 -5.35 -1.12
CA LEU A 100 2.33 -5.83 0.16
C LEU A 100 3.17 -6.99 0.68
N ASP A 101 3.56 -7.93 -0.18
CA ASP A 101 4.46 -9.02 0.19
C ASP A 101 5.79 -8.47 0.71
N GLN A 102 6.48 -7.62 -0.06
CA GLN A 102 7.77 -7.05 0.35
C GLN A 102 7.67 -6.24 1.65
N ALA A 103 6.58 -5.52 1.86
CA ALA A 103 6.36 -4.75 3.09
C ALA A 103 6.16 -5.66 4.33
N VAL A 104 5.63 -6.87 4.15
CA VAL A 104 5.32 -7.80 5.24
C VAL A 104 6.46 -8.79 5.48
N THR A 105 7.02 -9.35 4.41
CA THR A 105 8.01 -10.44 4.45
C THR A 105 9.44 -9.94 4.38
N GLY A 106 9.63 -8.66 4.04
CA GLY A 106 10.94 -8.03 3.85
C GLY A 106 11.38 -8.01 2.40
N PHE A 107 12.47 -7.29 2.14
CA PHE A 107 12.97 -7.07 0.79
C PHE A 107 13.94 -8.18 0.36
N GLU A 108 13.75 -8.74 -0.83
CA GLU A 108 14.69 -9.74 -1.38
C GLU A 108 15.94 -9.09 -2.01
N LYS A 109 15.82 -7.84 -2.48
CA LYS A 109 16.91 -7.07 -3.10
C LYS A 109 16.62 -5.57 -3.07
N GLU A 110 17.64 -4.79 -3.38
CA GLU A 110 17.58 -3.32 -3.32
C GLU A 110 16.73 -2.69 -4.44
N HIS A 111 16.73 -3.28 -5.65
CA HIS A 111 16.04 -2.75 -6.81
C HIS A 111 15.15 -3.80 -7.46
N LEU A 112 13.83 -3.54 -7.55
CA LEU A 112 12.86 -4.40 -8.22
C LEU A 112 12.63 -3.93 -9.66
N GLY A 113 12.84 -4.83 -10.61
CA GLY A 113 12.43 -4.67 -12.00
C GLY A 113 11.02 -5.21 -12.24
N ILE A 114 10.52 -5.02 -13.46
CA ILE A 114 9.17 -5.47 -13.88
C ILE A 114 9.02 -6.99 -13.71
N GLU A 115 10.04 -7.77 -14.07
CA GLU A 115 9.99 -9.23 -13.94
C GLU A 115 9.97 -9.70 -12.48
N ASP A 116 10.59 -8.94 -11.57
CA ASP A 116 10.52 -9.23 -10.14
C ASP A 116 9.13 -8.96 -9.59
N LEU A 117 8.53 -7.82 -9.96
CA LEU A 117 7.16 -7.49 -9.58
C LEU A 117 6.17 -8.53 -10.08
N LYS A 118 6.34 -9.04 -11.32
CA LYS A 118 5.53 -10.14 -11.85
C LYS A 118 5.67 -11.40 -11.00
N ARG A 119 6.90 -11.83 -10.73
CA ARG A 119 7.17 -13.07 -9.99
C ARG A 119 6.64 -12.99 -8.55
N ILE A 120 6.98 -11.93 -7.84
CA ILE A 120 6.57 -11.73 -6.43
C ILE A 120 5.04 -11.61 -6.36
N GLY A 121 4.45 -10.77 -7.22
CA GLY A 121 3.00 -10.56 -7.23
C GLY A 121 2.22 -11.83 -7.55
N ALA A 122 2.66 -12.61 -8.54
CA ALA A 122 2.01 -13.89 -8.89
C ALA A 122 2.06 -14.89 -7.74
N LYS A 123 3.23 -15.04 -7.11
CA LYS A 123 3.41 -15.91 -5.94
C LYS A 123 2.50 -15.49 -4.79
N ALA A 124 2.49 -14.20 -4.44
CA ALA A 124 1.69 -13.67 -3.34
C ALA A 124 0.18 -13.86 -3.57
N ILE A 125 -0.29 -13.67 -4.81
CA ILE A 125 -1.69 -13.92 -5.20
C ILE A 125 -2.04 -15.40 -5.01
N GLU A 126 -1.21 -16.31 -5.51
CA GLU A 126 -1.45 -17.76 -5.38
C GLU A 126 -1.52 -18.19 -3.90
N GLU A 127 -0.64 -17.67 -3.06
CA GLU A 127 -0.63 -17.97 -1.62
C GLU A 127 -1.83 -17.38 -0.88
N SER A 128 -2.36 -16.23 -1.34
CA SER A 128 -3.54 -15.61 -0.76
C SER A 128 -4.84 -16.36 -1.05
N GLY A 129 -4.94 -17.03 -2.21
CA GLY A 129 -6.11 -17.84 -2.58
C GLY A 129 -6.19 -19.20 -1.88
N LYS A 130 -5.12 -19.61 -1.18
CA LYS A 130 -5.05 -20.87 -0.42
C LYS A 130 -5.41 -20.71 1.06
N ARG A 131 -5.60 -19.48 1.54
CA ARG A 131 -5.82 -19.15 2.96
C ARG A 131 -7.27 -18.82 3.27
#